data_AF-A0A8K0J764-F1
#
_entry.id   AF-A0A8K0J764-F1
#
_cell.length_a   1.000
_cell.length_b   1.000
_cell.length_c   1.000
_cell.angle_alpha   90.00
_cell.angle_beta   90.00
_cell.angle_gamma   90.00
#
_symmetry.space_group_name_H-M   'P 1'
#
loop_
_entity.id
_entity.type
_entity.pdbx_description
1 polymer ?
#
loop_
_entity_poly.entity_id
_entity_poly.type
_entity_poly.pdbx_seq_one_letter_code
_entity_poly.pdbx_strand_id
1 'polypeptide(L)'
;MKVLPNILLTFCVFSSALAVDQKKSAIMYFDNPDTPDSVVDQAKDFIIEAGGKITHIYFIIKGFAVIAPEKALEAVQTWGTEHSLRVEEDKMVSSHITGDIQHKVKNCASFHREHLNVGTAS
;
A
#
# COMPACT_ATOMS: atom_id res chain seq x y z
N MET A 1 -5.55 7.57 67.20
CA MET A 1 -4.81 8.19 66.07
C MET A 1 -4.56 7.16 65.00
N LYS A 2 -4.96 7.50 63.77
CA LYS A 2 -4.35 7.17 62.47
C LYS A 2 -4.47 5.73 61.95
N VAL A 3 -5.31 5.66 60.93
CA VAL A 3 -5.75 4.61 60.02
C VAL A 3 -4.64 3.78 59.36
N LEU A 4 -4.86 2.45 59.40
CA LEU A 4 -4.82 1.42 58.34
C LEU A 4 -3.76 1.44 57.21
N PRO A 5 -3.35 0.24 56.73
CA PRO A 5 -2.09 -0.03 56.03
C PRO A 5 -2.13 0.26 54.53
N ASN A 6 -0.93 0.49 53.99
CA ASN A 6 -0.60 0.78 52.61
C ASN A 6 -1.41 -0.02 51.58
N ILE A 7 -2.30 0.67 50.88
CA ILE A 7 -2.89 0.25 49.60
C ILE A 7 -1.75 0.32 48.57
N LEU A 8 -1.14 -0.82 48.26
CA LEU A 8 -0.20 -0.93 47.16
C LEU A 8 -1.02 -0.98 45.85
N LEU A 9 -1.22 0.22 45.30
CA LEU A 9 -1.80 0.52 43.99
C LEU A 9 -0.93 -0.09 42.88
N THR A 10 -1.32 -1.23 42.29
CA THR A 10 -0.73 -1.73 41.03
C THR A 10 -1.77 -1.62 39.93
N PHE A 11 -1.72 -0.50 39.20
CA PHE A 11 -2.63 -0.15 38.12
C PHE A 11 -1.93 -0.36 36.77
N CYS A 12 -2.54 -1.23 35.95
CA CYS A 12 -2.48 -1.37 34.50
C CYS A 12 -1.12 -1.50 33.79
N VAL A 13 -0.82 -2.74 33.36
CA VAL A 13 -0.09 -3.01 32.11
C VAL A 13 -0.94 -2.48 30.95
N PHE A 14 -0.60 -1.29 30.45
CA PHE A 14 -1.12 -0.77 29.20
C PHE A 14 -0.34 -1.45 28.06
N SER A 15 -0.91 -2.50 27.48
CA SER A 15 -0.42 -3.00 26.19
C SER A 15 -0.80 -1.99 25.12
N SER A 16 0.09 -1.03 24.83
CA SER A 16 -0.02 -0.20 23.64
C SER A 16 0.22 -1.10 22.44
N ALA A 17 -0.85 -1.70 21.90
CA ALA A 17 -0.83 -2.25 20.56
C ALA A 17 -0.72 -1.06 19.61
N LEU A 18 0.51 -0.75 19.17
CA LEU A 18 0.73 0.19 18.08
C LEU A 18 0.08 -0.48 16.86
N ALA A 19 -1.05 0.05 16.42
CA ALA A 19 -1.63 -0.35 15.15
C ALA A 19 -0.59 -0.08 14.06
N VAL A 20 0.06 -1.13 13.57
CA VAL A 20 0.90 -1.04 12.38
C VAL A 20 0.00 -0.58 11.25
N ASP A 21 0.31 0.60 10.71
CA ASP A 21 -0.44 1.14 9.59
C ASP A 21 -0.17 0.27 8.36
N GLN A 22 -1.17 -0.52 7.97
CA GLN A 22 -1.03 -1.46 6.87
C GLN A 22 -0.93 -0.67 5.57
N LYS A 23 0.22 -0.78 4.89
CA LYS A 23 0.42 -0.15 3.60
C LYS A 23 -0.22 -1.00 2.51
N LYS A 24 -0.92 -0.35 1.59
CA LYS A 24 -1.51 -0.96 0.40
C LYS A 24 -0.85 -0.43 -0.87
N SER A 25 -0.78 -1.28 -1.89
CA SER A 25 -0.45 -0.86 -3.25
C SER A 25 -1.73 -0.34 -3.91
N ALA A 26 -1.68 0.85 -4.49
CA ALA A 26 -2.83 1.47 -5.12
C ALA A 26 -2.40 2.27 -6.36
N ILE A 27 -3.37 2.47 -7.25
CA ILE A 27 -3.30 3.38 -8.38
C ILE A 27 -4.20 4.56 -8.05
N MET A 28 -3.65 5.77 -8.15
CA MET A 28 -4.37 7.02 -7.97
C MET A 28 -4.42 7.76 -9.29
N TYR A 29 -5.60 8.18 -9.71
CA TYR A 29 -5.77 8.89 -10.96
C TYR A 29 -6.96 9.85 -10.93
N PHE A 30 -6.90 10.88 -11.76
CA PHE A 30 -7.94 11.88 -11.90
C PHE A 30 -8.74 11.59 -13.17
N ASP A 31 -10.06 11.49 -13.04
CA ASP A 31 -10.95 11.24 -14.20
C ASP A 31 -10.89 12.41 -15.21
N ASN A 32 -10.62 13.63 -14.73
CA ASN A 32 -10.52 14.82 -15.57
C ASN A 32 -9.08 15.01 -16.11
N PRO A 33 -8.86 14.96 -17.44
CA PRO A 33 -7.53 15.18 -18.04
C PRO A 33 -7.01 16.61 -17.88
N ASP A 34 -7.91 17.60 -17.70
CA ASP A 34 -7.57 19.02 -17.53
C ASP A 34 -7.21 19.37 -16.07
N THR A 35 -7.16 18.37 -15.17
CA THR A 35 -6.73 18.57 -13.79
C THR A 35 -5.34 19.21 -13.78
N PRO A 36 -5.18 20.39 -13.14
CA PRO A 36 -3.91 21.09 -13.10
C PRO A 36 -2.82 20.25 -12.42
N ASP A 37 -1.59 20.32 -12.92
CA ASP A 37 -0.48 19.56 -12.37
C ASP A 37 -0.23 19.88 -10.90
N SER A 38 -0.53 21.10 -10.44
CA SER A 38 -0.45 21.48 -9.02
C SER A 38 -1.33 20.64 -8.10
N VAL A 39 -2.50 20.17 -8.59
CA VAL A 39 -3.41 19.31 -7.83
C VAL A 39 -2.86 17.89 -7.77
N VAL A 40 -2.30 17.41 -8.88
CA VAL A 40 -1.62 16.10 -8.95
C VAL A 40 -0.40 16.09 -8.03
N ASP A 41 0.37 17.17 -8.04
CA ASP A 41 1.54 17.38 -7.17
C ASP A 41 1.13 17.41 -5.70
N GLN A 42 0.08 18.16 -5.35
CA GLN A 42 -0.47 18.17 -4.00
C GLN A 42 -0.88 16.77 -3.52
N ALA A 43 -1.48 15.95 -4.38
CA ALA A 43 -1.85 14.57 -4.04
C ALA A 43 -0.61 13.68 -3.79
N LYS A 44 0.45 13.84 -4.60
CA LYS A 44 1.72 13.14 -4.38
C LYS A 44 2.36 13.55 -3.06
N ASP A 45 2.43 14.86 -2.80
CA ASP A 45 3.05 15.41 -1.59
C ASP A 45 2.32 14.94 -0.34
N PHE A 46 0.99 15.00 -0.33
CA PHE A 46 0.17 14.47 0.76
C PHE A 46 0.48 13.00 1.08
N ILE A 47 0.59 12.18 0.04
CA ILE A 47 0.91 10.75 0.17
C ILE A 47 2.32 10.53 0.70
N ILE A 48 3.31 11.32 0.24
CA ILE A 48 4.69 11.23 0.69
C ILE A 48 4.80 11.65 2.16
N GLU A 49 4.16 12.75 2.55
CA GLU A 49 4.11 13.24 3.93
C GLU A 49 3.46 12.24 4.89
N ALA A 50 2.44 11.51 4.41
CA ALA A 50 1.82 10.42 5.16
C ALA A 50 2.68 9.15 5.26
N GLY A 51 3.91 9.15 4.75
CA GLY A 51 4.82 8.00 4.78
C GLY A 51 4.59 6.97 3.67
N GLY A 52 3.87 7.36 2.62
CA GLY A 52 3.73 6.62 1.38
C GLY A 52 4.93 6.78 0.43
N LYS A 53 4.93 5.99 -0.63
CA LYS A 53 5.97 6.01 -1.66
C LYS A 53 5.33 5.93 -3.04
N ILE A 54 5.70 6.85 -3.92
CA ILE A 54 5.34 6.80 -5.35
C ILE A 54 6.19 5.72 -6.03
N THR A 55 5.55 4.78 -6.71
CA THR A 55 6.21 3.65 -7.39
C THR A 55 6.28 3.85 -8.90
N HIS A 56 5.30 4.56 -9.47
CA HIS A 56 5.26 4.84 -10.91
C HIS A 56 4.45 6.10 -11.19
N ILE A 57 4.80 6.85 -12.23
CA ILE A 57 4.04 8.00 -12.72
C ILE A 57 3.59 7.69 -14.14
N TYR A 58 2.30 7.84 -14.41
CA TYR A 58 1.75 7.52 -15.73
C TYR A 58 1.77 8.75 -16.63
N PHE A 59 2.03 8.53 -17.92
CA PHE A 59 1.94 9.56 -18.96
C PHE A 59 0.61 9.55 -19.72
N ILE A 60 -0.09 8.39 -19.73
CA ILE A 60 -1.33 8.19 -20.49
C ILE A 60 -2.56 8.68 -19.70
N ILE A 61 -2.50 8.57 -18.37
CA ILE A 61 -3.53 9.04 -17.45
C ILE A 61 -2.91 10.04 -16.48
N LYS A 62 -3.69 11.03 -16.03
CA LYS A 62 -3.28 11.91 -14.94
C LYS A 62 -3.32 11.12 -13.64
N GLY A 63 -2.21 10.49 -13.28
CA GLY A 63 -2.16 9.60 -12.13
C GLY A 63 -0.79 8.99 -11.86
N PHE A 64 -0.71 8.26 -10.76
CA PHE A 64 0.51 7.60 -10.28
C PHE A 64 0.17 6.36 -9.46
N ALA A 65 1.10 5.40 -9.42
CA ALA A 65 1.03 4.25 -8.54
C ALA A 65 1.78 4.54 -7.25
N VAL A 66 1.29 3.97 -6.15
CA VAL A 66 1.71 4.29 -4.79
C VAL A 66 1.66 3.06 -3.90
N ILE A 67 2.59 2.98 -2.95
CA ILE A 67 2.46 2.15 -1.74
C ILE A 67 2.30 3.10 -0.55
N ALA A 68 1.12 3.14 0.06
CA ALA A 68 0.82 4.09 1.13
C ALA A 68 -0.06 3.48 2.22
N PRO A 69 -0.05 4.07 3.44
CA PRO A 69 -0.98 3.69 4.49
C PRO A 69 -2.44 3.81 4.05
N GLU A 70 -3.29 2.85 4.44
CA GLU A 70 -4.71 2.82 4.07
C GLU A 70 -5.44 4.11 4.46
N LYS A 71 -5.17 4.64 5.66
CA LYS A 71 -5.75 5.91 6.12
C LYS A 71 -5.39 7.11 5.23
N ALA A 72 -4.19 7.12 4.67
CA ALA A 72 -3.76 8.17 3.76
C ALA A 72 -4.50 8.08 2.42
N LEU A 73 -4.74 6.86 1.93
CA LEU A 73 -5.51 6.59 0.71
C LEU A 73 -6.99 7.00 0.85
N GLU A 74 -7.59 6.78 2.01
CA GLU A 74 -8.96 7.23 2.30
C GLU A 74 -9.04 8.75 2.46
N ALA A 75 -8.08 9.35 3.17
CA ALA A 75 -8.03 10.79 3.40
C ALA A 75 -7.88 11.54 2.07
N VAL A 76 -7.00 11.06 1.18
CA VAL A 76 -6.80 11.69 -0.13
C VAL A 76 -8.03 11.60 -1.02
N GLN A 77 -8.73 10.46 -0.99
CA GLN A 77 -9.98 10.31 -1.74
C GLN A 77 -11.06 11.27 -1.24
N THR A 78 -11.10 11.54 0.07
CA THR A 78 -12.09 12.45 0.65
C THR A 78 -11.90 13.89 0.19
N TRP A 79 -10.66 14.42 0.20
CA TRP A 79 -10.41 15.79 -0.25
C TRP A 79 -10.32 15.93 -1.76
N GLY A 80 -9.95 14.87 -2.48
CA GLY A 80 -9.90 14.84 -3.94
C GLY A 80 -11.26 14.76 -4.64
N THR A 81 -12.37 14.77 -3.89
CA THR A 81 -13.74 14.69 -4.43
C THR A 81 -14.03 15.80 -5.45
N GLU A 82 -13.51 17.02 -5.23
CA GLU A 82 -13.69 18.16 -6.15
C GLU A 82 -13.03 17.94 -7.52
N HIS A 83 -12.02 17.08 -7.58
CA HIS A 83 -11.25 16.81 -8.80
C HIS A 83 -11.50 15.41 -9.38
N SER A 84 -12.53 14.70 -8.89
CA SER A 84 -12.83 13.32 -9.29
C SER A 84 -11.61 12.40 -9.16
N LEU A 85 -10.88 12.53 -8.05
CA LEU A 85 -9.76 11.65 -7.73
C LEU A 85 -10.28 10.25 -7.40
N ARG A 86 -9.72 9.25 -8.09
CA ARG A 86 -9.96 7.83 -7.87
C ARG A 86 -8.76 7.19 -7.20
N VAL A 87 -9.05 6.27 -6.29
CA VAL A 87 -8.06 5.43 -5.61
C VAL A 87 -8.52 4.00 -5.77
N GLU A 88 -7.73 3.20 -6.47
CA GLU A 88 -8.01 1.79 -6.72
C GLU A 88 -6.89 0.93 -6.14
N GLU A 89 -7.24 -0.06 -5.33
CA GLU A 89 -6.27 -1.03 -4.83
C GLU A 89 -5.73 -1.88 -5.98
N ASP A 90 -4.41 -2.02 -6.03
CA ASP A 90 -3.72 -2.82 -7.04
C ASP A 90 -3.99 -4.31 -6.82
N LYS A 91 -4.40 -5.01 -7.89
CA LYS A 91 -4.84 -6.41 -7.82
C LYS A 91 -4.07 -7.27 -8.80
N MET A 92 -3.79 -8.49 -8.36
CA MET A 92 -3.18 -9.50 -9.22
C MET A 92 -4.15 -9.93 -10.32
N VAL A 93 -3.72 -9.80 -11.57
CA VAL A 93 -4.41 -10.37 -12.73
C VAL A 93 -3.96 -11.82 -12.91
N SER A 94 -4.91 -12.75 -12.99
CA SER A 94 -4.62 -14.17 -13.27
C SER A 94 -5.19 -14.58 -14.61
N SER A 95 -4.41 -15.36 -15.38
CA SER A 95 -4.87 -15.96 -16.62
C SER A 95 -5.50 -17.32 -16.33
N HIS A 96 -6.72 -17.55 -16.81
CA HIS A 96 -7.32 -18.88 -16.82
C HIS A 96 -6.69 -19.70 -17.94
N ILE A 97 -5.71 -20.53 -17.58
CA ILE A 97 -5.04 -21.41 -18.53
C ILE A 97 -5.67 -22.81 -18.44
N THR A 98 -6.22 -23.32 -19.55
CA THR A 98 -6.75 -24.68 -19.70
C THR A 98 -5.65 -25.73 -19.50
N GLY A 99 -6.01 -26.90 -18.97
CA GLY A 99 -5.11 -27.90 -18.35
C GLY A 99 -3.83 -28.26 -19.11
N ASP A 100 -3.84 -28.28 -20.44
CA ASP A 100 -2.68 -28.67 -21.25
C ASP A 100 -1.50 -27.69 -21.17
N ILE A 101 -1.78 -26.39 -20.94
CA ILE A 101 -0.74 -25.35 -20.88
C ILE A 101 -0.27 -25.12 -19.44
N GLN A 102 -1.06 -25.50 -18.43
CA GLN A 102 -0.69 -25.39 -17.01
C GLN A 102 0.53 -26.26 -16.65
N HIS A 103 0.63 -27.47 -17.23
CA HIS A 103 1.79 -28.34 -17.03
C HIS A 103 3.08 -27.72 -17.58
N LYS A 104 2.99 -27.07 -18.74
CA LYS A 104 4.15 -26.43 -19.40
C LYS A 104 4.61 -25.16 -18.68
N VAL A 105 3.68 -24.33 -18.19
CA VAL A 105 4.00 -23.10 -17.44
C VAL A 105 4.64 -23.41 -16.08
N LYS A 106 4.16 -24.44 -15.37
CA LYS A 106 4.77 -24.87 -14.10
C LYS A 106 6.22 -25.33 -14.27
N ASN A 107 6.51 -26.08 -15.33
CA ASN A 107 7.88 -26.50 -15.64
C ASN A 107 8.79 -25.31 -15.97
N CYS A 108 8.29 -24.31 -16.70
CA CYS A 108 9.07 -23.10 -17.00
C CYS A 108 9.39 -22.26 -15.75
N ALA A 109 8.42 -22.08 -14.85
CA ALA A 109 8.61 -21.35 -13.60
C ALA A 109 9.55 -22.08 -12.62
N SER A 110 9.55 -23.42 -12.62
CA SER A 110 10.47 -24.23 -11.81
C SER A 110 11.91 -24.15 -12.34
N PHE A 111 12.09 -24.22 -13.66
CA PHE A 111 13.41 -24.12 -14.30
C PHE A 111 14.11 -22.78 -14.01
N HIS A 112 13.36 -21.68 -13.95
CA HIS A 112 13.91 -20.37 -13.63
C HIS A 112 14.29 -20.21 -12.14
N ARG A 113 13.67 -20.99 -11.24
CA ARG A 113 13.97 -20.94 -9.80
C ARG A 113 15.25 -21.70 -9.44
N GLU A 114 15.59 -22.77 -10.14
CA GLU A 114 16.83 -23.53 -9.90
C GLU A 114 18.09 -22.77 -10.35
N HIS A 115 18.04 -22.02 -11.45
CA HIS A 115 19.21 -21.30 -11.96
C HIS A 115 19.59 -20.03 -11.17
N LEU A 116 18.69 -19.47 -10.36
CA LEU A 116 18.98 -18.29 -9.53
C LEU A 116 19.59 -18.64 -8.16
N ASN A 117 19.52 -19.91 -7.74
CA ASN A 117 19.98 -20.35 -6.41
C ASN A 117 21.41 -20.92 -6.41
N VAL A 118 22.13 -20.86 -7.54
CA VAL A 118 23.54 -21.31 -7.67
C VAL A 118 24.52 -20.18 -7.31
N GLY A 119 24.04 -18.98 -6.97
CA GLY A 119 24.86 -17.78 -6.71
C GLY A 119 25.17 -17.45 -5.25
N THR A 120 24.80 -18.27 -4.27
CA THR A 120 25.09 -18.02 -2.85
C THR A 120 25.69 -19.25 -2.17
N ALA A 121 26.86 -19.66 -2.64
CA ALA A 121 27.76 -20.54 -1.89
C ALA A 121 29.20 -20.19 -2.29
N SER A 122 29.76 -19.16 -1.66
CA SER A 122 31.20 -18.88 -1.59
C SER A 122 31.47 -18.11 -0.31
#